data_AF-A0A558H693-F1
#
_entry.id   AF-A0A558H693-F1
#
_cell.length_a   1.000
_cell.length_b   1.000
_cell.length_c   1.000
_cell.angle_alpha   90.00
_cell.angle_beta   90.00
_cell.angle_gamma   90.00
#
_symmetry.space_group_name_H-M   'P 1'
#
loop_
_entity.id
_entity.type
_entity.pdbx_description
1 polymer ?
#
loop_
_entity_poly.entity_id
_entity_poly.type
_entity_poly.pdbx_seq_one_letter_code
_entity_poly.pdbx_strand_id
1 'polypeptide(L)'
;MTSQPRGDMRGIEAVDNEWLRVLTHRPDDDGSRDIAARRFAERGITPNQVRAVLADCGDALYAAAASGKAGWAEPFGGPLAVALLSAEVSMFAAHVNSRASGIRSAAVAELLDEYSAVTVAGELGVARQKVYEIARAGLRPPYIEQVPWRTP
;
A
#
# COMPACT_ATOMS: atom_id res chain seq x y z
N MET A 1 32.21 -30.43 24.36
CA MET A 1 31.65 -29.11 24.73
C MET A 1 32.07 -28.11 23.66
N THR A 2 31.22 -27.88 22.67
CA THR A 2 31.38 -26.78 21.70
C THR A 2 29.98 -26.23 21.48
N SER A 3 29.69 -25.17 22.23
CA SER A 3 28.42 -24.46 22.23
C SER A 3 28.31 -23.65 20.94
N GLN A 4 27.28 -23.91 20.12
CA GLN A 4 26.91 -23.04 19.00
C GLN A 4 26.08 -21.84 19.50
N PRO A 5 26.18 -20.67 18.85
CA PRO A 5 25.65 -19.42 19.35
C PRO A 5 24.13 -19.33 19.11
N ARG A 6 23.36 -19.09 20.18
CA ARG A 6 21.91 -18.81 20.15
C ARG A 6 21.59 -17.32 19.85
N GLY A 7 22.51 -16.58 19.23
CA GLY A 7 22.42 -15.12 19.05
C GLY A 7 21.59 -14.65 17.84
N ASP A 8 21.55 -15.44 16.76
CA ASP A 8 21.09 -14.93 15.46
C ASP A 8 19.58 -15.08 15.19
N MET A 9 18.87 -15.96 15.92
CA MET A 9 17.44 -16.18 15.66
C MET A 9 16.57 -14.95 15.94
N ARG A 10 16.91 -14.15 16.96
CA ARG A 10 16.15 -12.93 17.29
C ARG A 10 16.28 -11.83 16.23
N GLY A 11 17.39 -11.79 15.51
CA GLY A 11 17.61 -10.81 14.44
C GLY A 11 16.80 -11.16 13.19
N ILE A 12 16.75 -12.44 12.82
CA ILE A 12 16.01 -12.92 11.65
C ILE A 12 14.49 -12.77 11.87
N GLU A 13 13.98 -13.20 13.02
CA GLU A 13 12.55 -13.06 13.36
C GLU A 13 12.09 -11.59 13.40
N ALA A 14 12.96 -10.66 13.85
CA ALA A 14 12.63 -9.24 13.88
C ALA A 14 12.57 -8.61 12.48
N VAL A 15 13.51 -8.96 11.59
CA VAL A 15 13.55 -8.49 10.20
C VAL A 15 12.35 -9.02 9.41
N ASP A 16 12.00 -10.30 9.61
CA ASP A 16 10.81 -10.90 8.99
C ASP A 16 9.53 -10.19 9.45
N ASN A 17 9.43 -9.84 10.75
CA ASN A 17 8.31 -9.07 11.28
C ASN A 17 8.20 -7.65 10.70
N GLU A 18 9.32 -6.97 10.42
CA GLU A 18 9.27 -5.63 9.81
C GLU A 18 8.79 -5.67 8.36
N TRP A 19 9.23 -6.66 7.59
CA TRP A 19 8.75 -6.87 6.22
C TRP A 19 7.26 -7.19 6.17
N LEU A 20 6.78 -8.05 7.08
CA LEU A 20 5.35 -8.35 7.21
C LEU A 20 4.52 -7.09 7.51
N ARG A 21 5.03 -6.21 8.39
CA ARG A 21 4.35 -4.95 8.73
C ARG A 21 4.31 -3.97 7.57
N VAL A 22 5.43 -3.78 6.85
CA VAL A 22 5.48 -2.77 5.78
C VAL A 22 4.70 -3.21 4.53
N LEU A 23 4.64 -4.52 4.27
CA LEU A 23 3.97 -5.12 3.12
C LEU A 23 2.58 -5.69 3.44
N THR A 24 1.92 -5.18 4.49
CA THR A 24 0.59 -5.65 4.93
C THR A 24 -0.50 -5.56 3.85
N HIS A 25 -0.30 -4.75 2.81
CA HIS A 25 -1.23 -4.62 1.69
C HIS A 25 -1.15 -5.79 0.70
N ARG A 26 -0.07 -6.57 0.71
CA ARG A 26 0.07 -7.79 -0.09
C ARG A 26 -0.59 -8.97 0.63
N PRO A 27 -1.31 -9.87 -0.06
CA PRO A 27 -1.83 -11.09 0.54
C PRO A 27 -0.73 -11.94 1.18
N ASP A 28 -1.05 -12.68 2.23
CA ASP A 28 -0.15 -13.61 2.90
C ASP A 28 -0.18 -15.02 2.28
N ASP A 29 -1.22 -15.36 1.54
CA ASP A 29 -1.50 -16.71 1.04
C ASP A 29 -0.92 -17.02 -0.35
N ASP A 30 -0.53 -16.01 -1.13
CA ASP A 30 -0.03 -16.15 -2.51
C ASP A 30 1.51 -16.06 -2.64
N GLY A 31 2.22 -15.85 -1.53
CA GLY A 31 3.68 -15.69 -1.49
C GLY A 31 4.21 -14.40 -2.14
N SER A 32 3.34 -13.52 -2.63
CA SER A 32 3.75 -12.27 -3.29
C SER A 32 4.46 -11.32 -2.33
N ARG A 33 4.08 -11.37 -1.04
CA ARG A 33 4.71 -10.61 0.05
C ARG A 33 6.18 -10.99 0.23
N ASP A 34 6.47 -12.28 0.36
CA ASP A 34 7.83 -12.79 0.54
C ASP A 34 8.70 -12.54 -0.69
N ILE A 35 8.12 -12.73 -1.89
CA ILE A 35 8.80 -12.43 -3.15
C ILE A 35 9.14 -10.93 -3.26
N ALA A 36 8.28 -10.04 -2.78
CA ALA A 36 8.57 -8.61 -2.74
C ALA A 36 9.65 -8.27 -1.70
N ALA A 37 9.55 -8.78 -0.47
CA ALA A 37 10.55 -8.57 0.58
C ALA A 37 11.94 -9.02 0.12
N ARG A 38 12.05 -10.21 -0.48
CA ARG A 38 13.31 -10.71 -1.03
C ARG A 38 13.87 -9.81 -2.13
N ARG A 39 13.02 -9.37 -3.08
CA ARG A 39 13.45 -8.45 -4.16
C ARG A 39 13.99 -7.13 -3.62
N PHE A 40 13.41 -6.59 -2.56
CA PHE A 40 13.95 -5.39 -1.90
C PHE A 40 15.28 -5.68 -1.19
N ALA A 41 15.34 -6.76 -0.41
CA ALA A 41 16.53 -7.13 0.36
C ALA A 41 17.75 -7.42 -0.55
N GLU A 42 17.56 -8.11 -1.68
CA GLU A 42 18.59 -8.37 -2.69
C GLU A 42 19.18 -7.08 -3.30
N ARG A 43 18.48 -5.95 -3.15
CA ARG A 43 18.92 -4.62 -3.63
C ARG A 43 19.36 -3.70 -2.51
N GLY A 44 19.49 -4.21 -1.29
CA GLY A 44 19.87 -3.42 -0.11
C GLY A 44 18.79 -2.43 0.33
N ILE A 45 17.55 -2.59 -0.15
CA ILE A 45 16.41 -1.76 0.27
C ILE A 45 15.88 -2.35 1.57
N THR A 46 15.82 -1.51 2.60
CA THR A 46 15.36 -1.87 3.94
C THR A 46 13.84 -1.71 4.10
N PRO A 47 13.20 -2.39 5.08
CA PRO A 47 11.80 -2.16 5.41
C PRO A 47 11.49 -0.69 5.70
N ASN A 48 12.42 0.02 6.34
CA ASN A 48 12.26 1.44 6.69
C ASN A 48 12.25 2.35 5.47
N GLN A 49 13.04 2.04 4.42
CA GLN A 49 12.99 2.77 3.16
C GLN A 49 11.65 2.55 2.44
N VAL A 50 11.16 1.31 2.39
CA VAL A 50 9.83 1.02 1.82
C VAL A 50 8.74 1.75 2.63
N ARG A 51 8.81 1.73 3.96
CA ARG A 51 7.88 2.43 4.84
C ARG A 51 7.86 3.93 4.56
N ALA A 52 9.02 4.56 4.44
CA ALA A 52 9.13 5.99 4.16
C ALA A 52 8.46 6.36 2.83
N VAL A 53 8.72 5.58 1.78
CA VAL A 53 8.14 5.77 0.45
C VAL A 53 6.63 5.52 0.42
N LEU A 54 6.13 4.55 1.19
CA LEU A 54 4.68 4.33 1.30
C LEU A 54 3.99 5.44 2.10
N ALA A 55 4.67 5.99 3.11
CA ALA A 55 4.12 7.03 3.97
C ALA A 55 3.99 8.39 3.26
N ASP A 56 4.91 8.72 2.36
CA ASP A 56 4.85 9.94 1.53
C ASP A 56 4.20 9.71 0.15
N CYS A 57 3.70 8.50 -0.11
CA CYS A 57 3.13 8.11 -1.40
C CYS A 57 4.07 8.35 -2.60
N GLY A 58 5.38 8.27 -2.39
CA GLY A 58 6.39 8.47 -3.43
C GLY A 58 6.73 9.93 -3.73
N ASP A 59 6.33 10.89 -2.89
CA ASP A 59 6.61 12.31 -3.09
C ASP A 59 8.12 12.60 -3.24
N ALA A 60 8.96 12.02 -2.38
CA ALA A 60 10.41 12.17 -2.49
C ALA A 60 10.98 11.59 -3.81
N LEU A 61 10.44 10.47 -4.29
CA LEU A 61 10.85 9.85 -5.56
C LEU A 61 10.46 10.73 -6.74
N TYR A 62 9.23 11.28 -6.71
CA TYR A 62 8.73 12.19 -7.73
C TYR A 62 9.59 13.47 -7.79
N ALA A 63 9.84 14.11 -6.65
CA ALA A 63 10.65 15.32 -6.58
C ALA A 63 12.07 15.09 -7.13
N ALA A 64 12.69 13.96 -6.81
CA ALA A 64 14.01 13.60 -7.33
C ALA A 64 14.00 13.41 -8.86
N ALA A 65 13.03 12.64 -9.39
CA ALA A 65 12.89 12.40 -10.82
C ALA A 65 12.60 13.69 -11.60
N ALA A 66 11.70 14.54 -11.08
CA ALA A 66 11.33 15.82 -11.67
C ALA A 66 12.47 16.85 -11.66
N SER A 67 13.47 16.69 -10.78
CA SER A 67 14.63 17.61 -10.71
C SER A 67 15.52 17.58 -11.96
N GLY A 68 15.46 16.52 -12.77
CA GLY A 68 16.26 16.37 -13.99
C GLY A 68 17.77 16.19 -13.76
N LYS A 69 18.23 16.07 -12.50
CA LYS A 69 19.65 15.95 -12.16
C LYS A 69 20.20 14.59 -12.62
N ALA A 70 21.40 14.58 -13.20
CA ALA A 70 22.10 13.32 -13.46
C ALA A 70 22.34 12.57 -12.13
N GLY A 71 22.13 11.25 -12.13
CA GLY A 71 22.27 10.43 -10.92
C GLY A 71 21.19 10.65 -9.85
N TRP A 72 20.05 11.24 -10.19
CA TRP A 72 18.95 11.51 -9.25
C TRP A 72 18.46 10.26 -8.50
N ALA A 73 18.62 9.07 -9.08
CA ALA A 73 18.18 7.80 -8.50
C ALA A 73 19.20 7.19 -7.51
N GLU A 74 20.46 7.63 -7.52
CA GLU A 74 21.53 7.07 -6.69
C GLU A 74 21.22 7.10 -5.18
N PRO A 75 20.64 8.18 -4.60
CA PRO A 75 20.26 8.20 -3.19
C PRO A 75 19.24 7.12 -2.79
N PHE A 76 18.53 6.55 -3.75
CA PHE A 76 17.51 5.52 -3.55
C PHE A 76 18.01 4.11 -3.91
N GLY A 77 19.29 3.94 -4.25
CA GLY A 77 19.85 2.65 -4.70
C GLY A 77 19.81 2.45 -6.22
N GLY A 78 19.67 3.54 -6.98
CA GLY A 78 19.71 3.54 -8.44
C GLY A 78 18.35 3.31 -9.12
N PRO A 79 18.31 3.35 -10.47
CA PRO A 79 17.06 3.38 -11.23
C PRO A 79 16.14 2.17 -10.99
N LEU A 80 16.72 0.96 -10.82
CA LEU A 80 15.93 -0.24 -10.55
C LEU A 80 15.29 -0.19 -9.15
N ALA A 81 16.01 0.30 -8.14
CA ALA A 81 15.47 0.45 -6.80
C ALA A 81 14.28 1.43 -6.79
N VAL A 82 14.41 2.55 -7.49
CA VAL A 82 13.30 3.50 -7.69
C VAL A 82 12.12 2.83 -8.39
N ALA A 83 12.35 2.07 -9.46
CA ALA A 83 11.28 1.37 -10.17
C ALA A 83 10.52 0.38 -9.27
N LEU A 84 11.23 -0.38 -8.43
CA LEU A 84 10.63 -1.30 -7.46
C LEU A 84 9.82 -0.54 -6.39
N LEU A 85 10.37 0.54 -5.84
CA LEU A 85 9.71 1.37 -4.84
C LEU A 85 8.43 2.02 -5.41
N SER A 86 8.50 2.61 -6.61
CA SER A 86 7.33 3.20 -7.27
C SER A 86 6.27 2.16 -7.64
N ALA A 87 6.67 0.94 -7.99
CA ALA A 87 5.73 -0.16 -8.21
C ALA A 87 4.99 -0.53 -6.92
N GLU A 88 5.67 -0.50 -5.78
CA GLU A 88 5.06 -0.73 -4.47
C GLU A 88 4.06 0.37 -4.09
N VAL A 89 4.40 1.64 -4.33
CA VAL A 89 3.48 2.77 -4.16
C VAL A 89 2.20 2.56 -4.98
N SER A 90 2.35 2.15 -6.24
CA SER A 90 1.20 1.91 -7.13
C SER A 90 0.31 0.78 -6.61
N MET A 91 0.92 -0.31 -6.14
CA MET A 91 0.17 -1.43 -5.57
C MET A 91 -0.55 -1.02 -4.28
N PHE A 92 0.15 -0.36 -3.36
CA PHE A 92 -0.44 0.17 -2.13
C PHE A 92 -1.62 1.11 -2.43
N ALA A 93 -1.45 2.04 -3.37
CA ALA A 93 -2.50 2.97 -3.79
C ALA A 93 -3.73 2.23 -4.35
N ALA A 94 -3.55 1.14 -5.10
CA ALA A 94 -4.65 0.33 -5.58
C ALA A 94 -5.46 -0.28 -4.42
N HIS A 95 -4.80 -0.82 -3.39
CA HIS A 95 -5.49 -1.36 -2.21
C HIS A 95 -6.18 -0.27 -1.38
N VAL A 96 -5.57 0.91 -1.23
CA VAL A 96 -6.19 2.06 -0.55
C VAL A 96 -7.41 2.54 -1.33
N ASN A 97 -7.32 2.62 -2.65
CA ASN A 97 -8.44 3.00 -3.52
C ASN A 97 -9.58 1.97 -3.45
N SER A 98 -9.28 0.67 -3.46
CA SER A 98 -10.28 -0.39 -3.25
C SER A 98 -11.00 -0.22 -1.90
N ARG A 99 -10.26 0.06 -0.82
CA ARG A 99 -10.86 0.34 0.50
C ARG A 99 -11.78 1.56 0.45
N ALA A 100 -11.30 2.68 -0.09
CA ALA A 100 -12.08 3.91 -0.19
C ALA A 100 -13.35 3.72 -1.03
N SER A 101 -13.26 2.98 -2.13
CA SER A 101 -14.41 2.61 -2.97
C SER A 101 -15.44 1.79 -2.20
N GLY A 102 -15.00 0.81 -1.40
CA GLY A 102 -15.87 0.00 -0.55
C GLY A 102 -16.55 0.81 0.57
N ILE A 103 -15.82 1.72 1.23
CA ILE A 103 -16.38 2.66 2.21
C ILE A 103 -17.45 3.54 1.55
N ARG A 104 -17.13 4.11 0.37
CA ARG A 104 -18.09 4.92 -0.39
C ARG A 104 -19.33 4.11 -0.75
N SER A 105 -19.16 2.85 -1.13
CA SER A 105 -20.28 1.96 -1.44
C SER A 105 -21.23 1.78 -0.25
N ALA A 106 -20.69 1.45 0.92
CA ALA A 106 -21.47 1.28 2.14
C ALA A 106 -22.21 2.58 2.52
N ALA A 107 -21.51 3.72 2.52
CA ALA A 107 -22.11 5.01 2.84
C ALA A 107 -23.24 5.39 1.85
N VAL A 108 -23.05 5.12 0.56
CA VAL A 108 -24.09 5.40 -0.45
C VAL A 108 -25.30 4.47 -0.30
N ALA A 109 -25.10 3.23 0.13
CA ALA A 109 -26.22 2.34 0.42
C ALA A 109 -27.07 2.90 1.57
N GLU A 110 -26.47 3.35 2.66
CA GLU A 110 -27.18 3.99 3.79
C GLU A 110 -27.87 5.29 3.36
N LEU A 111 -27.20 6.13 2.55
CA LEU A 111 -27.81 7.37 2.05
C LEU A 111 -29.05 7.12 1.19
N LEU A 112 -29.15 6.00 0.49
CA LEU A 112 -30.32 5.66 -0.31
C LEU A 112 -31.53 5.22 0.52
N ASP A 113 -31.33 4.92 1.80
CA ASP A 113 -32.43 4.65 2.75
C ASP A 113 -33.08 5.96 3.23
N GLU A 114 -32.32 7.06 3.27
CA GLU A 114 -32.77 8.37 3.76
C GLU A 114 -33.11 9.37 2.64
N TYR A 115 -32.42 9.30 1.52
CA TYR A 115 -32.49 10.29 0.45
C TYR A 115 -32.79 9.66 -0.90
N SER A 116 -33.38 10.46 -1.80
CA SER A 116 -33.55 10.03 -3.18
C SER A 116 -32.20 9.88 -3.90
N ALA A 117 -32.11 8.94 -4.82
CA ALA A 117 -30.90 8.76 -5.65
C ALA A 117 -30.52 10.01 -6.47
N VAL A 118 -31.48 10.90 -6.77
CA VAL A 118 -31.20 12.17 -7.45
C VAL A 118 -30.50 13.15 -6.52
N THR A 119 -30.95 13.23 -5.27
CA THR A 119 -30.31 14.05 -4.23
C THR A 119 -28.87 13.58 -4.00
N VAL A 120 -28.68 12.29 -3.77
CA VAL A 120 -27.34 11.70 -3.57
C VAL A 120 -26.43 11.91 -4.78
N ALA A 121 -26.97 11.78 -6.00
CA ALA A 121 -26.24 12.04 -7.24
C ALA A 121 -25.75 13.49 -7.34
N GLY A 122 -26.59 14.45 -6.94
CA GLY A 122 -26.25 15.87 -6.90
C GLY A 122 -25.10 16.17 -5.96
N GLU A 123 -25.14 15.63 -4.74
CA GLU A 123 -24.08 15.82 -3.73
C GLU A 123 -22.74 15.16 -4.14
N LEU A 124 -22.81 13.98 -4.76
CA LEU A 124 -21.60 13.24 -5.17
C LEU A 124 -21.04 13.68 -6.53
N GLY A 125 -21.74 14.54 -7.27
CA GLY A 125 -21.33 14.96 -8.61
C GLY A 125 -21.30 13.81 -9.63
N VAL A 126 -22.20 12.83 -9.51
CA VAL A 126 -22.28 11.67 -10.41
C VAL A 126 -23.68 11.52 -11.01
N ALA A 127 -23.80 10.72 -12.08
CA ALA A 127 -25.11 10.39 -12.62
C ALA A 127 -25.92 9.52 -11.65
N ARG A 128 -27.26 9.66 -11.66
CA ARG A 128 -28.18 8.84 -10.84
C ARG A 128 -27.93 7.34 -10.96
N GLN A 129 -27.73 6.82 -12.18
CA GLN A 129 -27.43 5.40 -12.38
C GLN A 129 -26.16 4.97 -11.63
N LYS A 130 -25.16 5.86 -11.58
CA LYS A 130 -23.89 5.57 -10.92
C LYS A 130 -24.04 5.41 -9.42
N VAL A 131 -25.02 6.09 -8.81
CA VAL A 131 -25.32 5.95 -7.37
C VAL A 131 -25.72 4.51 -7.04
N TYR A 132 -26.61 3.90 -7.81
CA TYR A 132 -26.99 2.50 -7.59
C TYR A 132 -25.86 1.52 -7.87
N GLU A 133 -25.02 1.78 -8.88
CA GLU A 133 -23.82 0.98 -9.13
C GLU A 133 -22.84 1.03 -7.95
N ILE A 134 -22.65 2.24 -7.38
CA ILE A 134 -21.81 2.44 -6.20
C ILE A 134 -22.40 1.67 -5.03
N ALA A 135 -23.69 1.83 -4.70
CA ALA A 135 -24.33 1.14 -3.58
C ALA A 135 -24.22 -0.39 -3.67
N ARG A 136 -24.33 -0.95 -4.89
CA ARG A 136 -24.29 -2.40 -5.12
C ARG A 136 -22.90 -3.01 -5.00
N ALA A 137 -21.84 -2.21 -5.13
CA ALA A 137 -20.47 -2.72 -5.10
C ALA A 137 -20.13 -3.40 -3.76
N GLY A 138 -20.59 -2.84 -2.64
CA GLY A 138 -20.25 -3.26 -1.28
C GLY A 138 -18.76 -3.10 -0.92
N LEU A 139 -18.42 -3.47 0.31
CA LEU A 139 -17.04 -3.60 0.77
C LEU A 139 -16.50 -4.98 0.34
N ARG A 140 -15.70 -5.03 -0.74
CA ARG A 140 -15.17 -6.30 -1.28
C ARG A 140 -13.65 -6.29 -1.38
N PRO A 141 -12.96 -7.37 -0.94
CA PRO A 141 -11.52 -7.51 -1.13
C PRO A 141 -11.15 -7.63 -2.63
N PRO A 142 -9.87 -7.40 -3.00
CA PRO A 142 -8.76 -7.11 -2.10
C PRO A 142 -8.68 -5.61 -1.73
N TYR A 143 -8.66 -5.33 -0.44
CA TYR A 143 -8.33 -4.02 0.12
C TYR A 143 -7.40 -4.21 1.32
N ILE A 144 -6.63 -3.18 1.64
CA ILE A 144 -5.78 -3.16 2.82
C ILE A 144 -6.65 -2.87 4.06
N GLU A 145 -6.53 -3.67 5.12
CA GLU A 145 -7.28 -3.41 6.35
C GLU A 145 -6.77 -2.14 7.07
N GLN A 146 -5.46 -2.08 7.30
CA GLN A 146 -4.80 -0.98 8.01
C GLN A 146 -3.54 -0.51 7.29
N VAL A 147 -3.24 0.78 7.38
CA VAL A 147 -2.00 1.32 6.80
C VAL A 147 -0.77 0.86 7.61
N PRO A 148 0.40 0.64 6.98
CA PRO A 148 1.59 0.06 7.63
C PRO A 148 2.14 0.81 8.85
N TRP A 149 1.79 2.09 9.02
CA TRP A 149 2.24 2.96 10.09
C TRP A 149 1.18 3.22 11.17
N ARG A 150 -0.02 2.64 11.05
CA ARG A 150 -1.01 2.72 12.12
C ARG A 150 -0.52 1.84 13.27
N THR A 151 -0.24 2.44 14.42
CA THR A 151 0.09 1.70 15.65
C THR A 151 -1.18 0.99 16.15
N PRO A 152 -1.09 -0.29 16.57
CA PRO A 152 -2.13 -0.91 17.38
C PRO A 152 -2.38 -0.16 18.69
#